data_AF-A0A497FFS5-F1
#
_entry.id   AF-A0A497FFS5-F1
#
_cell.length_a   1.000
_cell.length_b   1.000
_cell.length_c   1.000
_cell.angle_alpha   90.00
_cell.angle_beta   90.00
_cell.angle_gamma   90.00
#
_symmetry.space_group_name_H-M   'P 1'
#
loop_
_entity.id
_entity.type
_entity.pdbx_description
1 polymer ?
#
loop_
_entity_poly.entity_id
_entity_poly.type
_entity_poly.pdbx_seq_one_letter_code
_entity_poly.pdbx_strand_id
1 'polypeptide(L)'
;MVKRIYVSDETYTRLRKYAANTGMKLREAIDRIVLEAIDSDGKYIEPSIRVSREVLDMLTTWANELGISVDELIRRMVLTISVLFDSRLTLADALKSLPELKRILDMKRGEA
;
A
#
# COMPACT_ATOMS: atom_id res chain seq x y z
N MET A 1 6.92 -4.51 -35.41
CA MET A 1 8.29 -4.69 -34.89
C MET A 1 8.24 -5.71 -33.75
N VAL A 2 8.98 -6.82 -33.86
CA VAL A 2 9.00 -7.87 -32.83
C VAL A 2 10.19 -7.63 -31.90
N LYS A 3 9.93 -7.38 -30.61
CA LYS A 3 10.97 -7.29 -29.57
C LYS A 3 11.05 -8.63 -28.84
N ARG A 4 12.26 -9.19 -28.73
CA ARG A 4 12.51 -10.45 -28.00
C ARG A 4 12.88 -10.12 -26.56
N ILE A 5 12.23 -10.79 -25.61
CA ILE A 5 12.51 -10.67 -24.18
C ILE A 5 12.98 -12.04 -23.71
N TYR A 6 14.17 -12.08 -23.12
CA TYR A 6 14.75 -13.29 -22.55
C TYR A 6 14.59 -13.25 -21.03
N VAL A 7 14.05 -14.32 -20.46
CA VAL A 7 13.84 -14.48 -19.02
C VAL A 7 14.44 -15.81 -18.58
N SER A 8 14.77 -15.94 -17.30
CA SER A 8 15.22 -17.22 -16.75
C SER A 8 14.12 -18.29 -16.82
N ASP A 9 14.50 -19.57 -16.82
CA ASP A 9 13.55 -20.69 -16.83
C ASP A 9 12.61 -20.68 -15.62
N GLU A 10 13.11 -20.25 -14.46
CA GLU A 10 12.30 -20.11 -13.26
C GLU A 10 11.26 -19.00 -13.43
N THR A 11 11.67 -17.83 -13.90
CA THR A 11 10.79 -16.69 -14.19
C THR A 11 9.72 -17.11 -15.21
N TYR A 12 10.11 -17.81 -16.26
CA TYR A 12 9.21 -18.31 -17.29
C TYR A 12 8.15 -19.26 -16.72
N THR A 13 8.57 -20.19 -15.85
CA THR A 13 7.68 -21.13 -15.18
C THR A 13 6.65 -20.42 -14.30
N ARG A 14 7.10 -19.42 -13.52
CA ARG A 14 6.22 -18.60 -12.68
C ARG A 14 5.23 -17.79 -13.51
N LEU A 15 5.68 -17.18 -14.61
CA LEU A 15 4.82 -16.43 -15.53
C LEU A 15 3.74 -17.30 -16.18
N ARG A 16 4.08 -18.52 -16.60
CA ARG A 16 3.09 -19.47 -17.14
C ARG A 16 2.03 -19.84 -16.11
N LYS A 17 2.43 -20.11 -14.86
CA LYS A 17 1.48 -20.41 -13.77
C LYS A 17 0.56 -19.22 -13.50
N TYR A 18 1.12 -18.01 -13.43
CA TYR A 18 0.33 -16.80 -13.25
C TYR A 18 -0.68 -16.59 -14.39
N ALA A 19 -0.24 -16.69 -15.64
CA ALA A 19 -1.10 -16.54 -16.81
C ALA A 19 -2.24 -17.58 -16.83
N ALA A 20 -1.96 -18.84 -16.46
CA ALA A 20 -2.97 -19.87 -16.33
C ALA A 20 -4.00 -19.56 -15.23
N ASN A 21 -3.53 -19.11 -14.06
CA ASN A 21 -4.40 -18.79 -12.93
C ASN A 21 -5.30 -17.58 -13.18
N THR A 22 -4.87 -16.64 -14.02
CA THR A 22 -5.64 -15.43 -14.36
C THR A 22 -6.40 -15.55 -15.69
N GLY A 23 -6.28 -16.67 -16.40
CA GLY A 23 -6.93 -16.88 -17.70
C GLY A 23 -6.36 -16.00 -18.83
N MET A 24 -5.12 -15.52 -18.70
CA MET A 24 -4.47 -14.60 -19.64
C MET A 24 -3.48 -15.31 -20.56
N LYS A 25 -3.19 -14.71 -21.71
CA LYS A 25 -2.05 -15.16 -22.52
C LYS A 25 -0.74 -14.73 -21.86
N LEU A 26 0.33 -15.50 -22.10
CA LEU A 26 1.64 -15.23 -21.48
C LEU A 26 2.14 -13.80 -21.76
N ARG A 27 1.90 -13.26 -22.96
CA ARG A 27 2.29 -11.90 -23.31
C ARG A 27 1.51 -10.85 -22.50
N GLU A 28 0.21 -11.02 -22.38
CA GLU A 28 -0.66 -10.12 -21.60
C GLU A 28 -0.26 -10.13 -20.12
N ALA A 29 0.09 -11.29 -19.59
CA ALA A 29 0.61 -11.43 -18.24
C ALA A 29 1.94 -10.68 -18.03
N ILE A 30 2.86 -10.75 -18.99
CA ILE A 30 4.12 -10.00 -18.95
C ILE A 30 3.85 -8.49 -18.99
N ASP A 31 3.03 -8.04 -19.95
CA ASP A 31 2.69 -6.63 -20.10
C ASP A 31 2.05 -6.08 -18.82
N ARG A 32 1.13 -6.84 -18.21
CA ARG A 32 0.49 -6.48 -16.94
C ARG A 32 1.50 -6.34 -15.80
N ILE A 33 2.39 -7.32 -15.61
CA ILE A 33 3.39 -7.26 -14.54
C ILE A 33 4.33 -6.06 -14.72
N VAL A 34 4.74 -5.78 -15.97
CA VAL A 34 5.62 -4.64 -16.25
C VAL A 34 4.90 -3.32 -15.92
N LEU A 35 3.65 -3.16 -16.33
CA LEU A 35 2.87 -1.94 -16.07
C LEU A 35 2.49 -1.77 -14.59
N GLU A 36 2.31 -2.86 -13.84
CA GLU A 36 2.05 -2.83 -12.40
C GLU A 36 3.33 -2.56 -11.58
N ALA A 37 4.50 -2.90 -12.11
CA ALA A 37 5.78 -2.82 -11.39
C ALA A 37 6.65 -1.63 -11.79
N ILE A 38 6.46 -1.05 -12.99
CA ILE A 38 7.34 -0.03 -13.55
C ILE A 38 6.50 1.12 -14.14
N ASP A 39 6.83 2.36 -13.77
CA ASP A 39 6.16 3.56 -14.27
C ASP A 39 6.61 3.96 -15.69
N SER A 40 6.04 5.04 -16.22
CA SER A 40 6.39 5.55 -17.55
C SER A 40 7.84 6.02 -17.68
N ASP A 41 8.48 6.36 -16.57
CA ASP A 41 9.88 6.81 -16.50
C ASP A 41 10.85 5.62 -16.29
N GLY A 42 10.34 4.39 -16.23
CA GLY A 42 11.14 3.19 -16.04
C GLY A 42 11.54 2.93 -14.59
N LYS A 43 10.94 3.62 -13.61
CA LYS A 43 11.21 3.42 -12.18
C LYS A 43 10.28 2.37 -11.59
N TYR A 44 10.78 1.65 -10.60
CA TYR A 44 9.98 0.68 -9.87
C TYR A 44 8.86 1.41 -9.10
N ILE A 45 7.62 0.97 -9.31
CA ILE A 45 6.49 1.42 -8.50
C ILE A 45 6.62 0.70 -7.16
N GLU A 46 7.01 1.43 -6.12
CA GLU A 46 6.96 0.88 -4.75
C GLU A 46 5.54 0.37 -4.48
N PRO A 47 5.37 -0.87 -3.98
CA PRO A 47 4.03 -1.43 -3.82
C PRO A 47 3.22 -0.56 -2.87
N SER A 48 2.10 -0.03 -3.36
CA SER A 48 1.02 0.46 -2.51
C SER A 48 0.47 -0.72 -1.71
N ILE A 49 0.89 -0.87 -0.46
CA ILE A 49 0.29 -1.69 0.61
C ILE A 49 -0.18 -3.08 0.17
N ARG A 50 0.64 -4.11 0.44
CA ARG A 50 0.24 -5.52 0.22
C ARG A 50 -0.53 -6.05 1.43
N VAL A 51 -1.84 -6.17 1.29
CA VAL A 51 -2.74 -6.82 2.27
C VAL A 51 -3.40 -8.05 1.65
N SER A 52 -3.90 -8.97 2.48
CA SER A 52 -4.73 -10.07 1.98
C SER A 52 -6.03 -9.53 1.37
N ARG A 53 -6.65 -10.31 0.49
CA ARG A 53 -7.93 -9.93 -0.14
C ARG A 53 -9.01 -9.64 0.90
N GLU A 54 -9.07 -10.48 1.94
CA GLU A 54 -10.00 -10.31 3.07
C GLU A 54 -9.82 -8.97 3.77
N VAL A 55 -8.57 -8.57 4.03
CA VAL A 55 -8.26 -7.28 4.65
C VAL A 55 -8.61 -6.12 3.70
N LEU A 56 -8.35 -6.27 2.40
CA LEU A 56 -8.73 -5.26 1.41
C LEU A 56 -10.25 -5.07 1.34
N ASP A 57 -11.02 -6.16 1.35
CA ASP A 57 -12.49 -6.13 1.33
C ASP A 57 -13.06 -5.45 2.59
N MET A 58 -12.45 -5.71 3.76
CA MET A 58 -12.79 -5.02 5.01
C MET A 58 -12.49 -3.53 4.93
N LEU A 59 -11.28 -3.14 4.51
CA LEU A 59 -10.90 -1.73 4.36
C LEU A 59 -11.80 -0.99 3.38
N THR A 60 -12.20 -1.66 2.28
CA THR A 60 -13.11 -1.09 1.28
C THR A 60 -14.50 -0.87 1.87
N THR A 61 -15.02 -1.83 2.63
CA THR A 61 -16.30 -1.69 3.33
C THR A 61 -16.29 -0.48 4.27
N TRP A 62 -15.28 -0.36 5.13
CA TRP A 62 -15.18 0.76 6.07
C TRP A 62 -14.98 2.11 5.37
N ALA A 63 -14.21 2.15 4.28
CA ALA A 63 -14.00 3.37 3.51
C ALA A 63 -15.32 3.86 2.90
N ASN A 64 -16.13 2.94 2.37
CA ASN A 64 -17.45 3.24 1.82
C ASN A 64 -18.44 3.74 2.89
N GLU A 65 -18.48 3.10 4.07
CA GLU A 65 -19.31 3.53 5.20
C GLU A 65 -18.99 4.96 5.66
N LEU A 66 -17.72 5.34 5.58
CA LEU A 66 -17.23 6.67 5.96
C LEU A 66 -17.25 7.69 4.81
N GLY A 67 -17.58 7.27 3.59
CA GLY A 67 -17.58 8.14 2.41
C GLY A 67 -16.19 8.67 2.03
N ILE A 68 -15.13 7.91 2.30
CA ILE A 68 -13.72 8.28 2.02
C ILE A 68 -13.05 7.23 1.13
N SER A 69 -11.88 7.54 0.56
CA SER A 69 -11.07 6.56 -0.16
C SER A 69 -10.37 5.60 0.81
N VAL A 70 -10.03 4.39 0.32
CA VAL A 70 -9.25 3.42 1.10
C VAL A 70 -7.87 3.99 1.49
N ASP A 71 -7.24 4.77 0.62
CA ASP A 71 -5.97 5.46 0.93
C ASP A 71 -6.14 6.44 2.10
N GLU A 72 -7.20 7.26 2.09
CA GLU A 72 -7.48 8.21 3.16
C GLU A 72 -7.80 7.50 4.48
N LEU A 73 -8.57 6.40 4.43
CA LEU A 73 -8.83 5.56 5.59
C LEU A 73 -7.53 5.05 6.21
N ILE A 74 -6.64 4.50 5.39
CA ILE A 74 -5.35 3.97 5.86
C ILE A 74 -4.49 5.09 6.46
N ARG A 75 -4.41 6.27 5.82
CA ARG A 75 -3.70 7.42 6.38
C ARG A 75 -4.24 7.81 7.76
N ARG A 76 -5.56 7.82 7.94
CA ARG A 76 -6.19 8.11 9.23
C ARG A 76 -5.92 7.02 10.27
N MET A 77 -5.93 5.75 9.88
CA MET A 77 -5.60 4.63 10.77
C MET A 77 -4.15 4.72 11.23
N VAL A 78 -3.21 4.92 10.30
CA VAL A 78 -1.78 5.11 10.61
C VAL A 78 -1.58 6.31 11.53
N LEU A 79 -2.23 7.44 11.25
CA LEU A 79 -2.20 8.62 12.11
C LEU A 79 -2.69 8.28 13.52
N THR A 80 -3.85 7.67 13.63
CA THR A 80 -4.48 7.29 14.89
C THR A 80 -3.58 6.36 15.70
N ILE A 81 -3.02 5.32 15.09
CA ILE A 81 -2.13 4.37 15.76
C ILE A 81 -0.84 5.05 16.20
N SER A 82 -0.23 5.85 15.32
CA SER A 82 1.03 6.57 15.60
C SER A 82 0.92 7.57 16.74
N VAL A 83 -0.31 8.04 17.00
CA VAL A 83 -0.63 8.99 18.05
C VAL A 83 -1.05 8.26 19.33
N LEU A 84 -2.11 7.45 19.30
CA LEU A 84 -2.72 6.90 20.51
C LEU A 84 -1.84 5.90 21.27
N PHE A 85 -0.88 5.27 20.60
CA PHE A 85 0.05 4.32 21.23
C PHE A 85 1.44 4.89 21.50
N ASP A 86 1.67 6.20 21.33
CA ASP A 86 2.96 6.82 21.66
C ASP A 86 3.06 7.05 23.18
N SER A 87 4.05 6.42 23.81
CA SER A 87 4.26 6.42 25.27
C SER A 87 4.57 7.80 25.86
N ARG A 88 4.80 8.82 25.02
CA ARG A 88 5.05 10.19 25.44
C ARG A 88 3.79 11.03 25.60
N LEU A 89 2.61 10.50 25.26
CA LEU A 89 1.34 11.18 25.49
C LEU A 89 0.93 11.10 26.96
N THR A 90 0.59 12.25 27.52
CA THR A 90 -0.03 12.33 28.85
C THR A 90 -1.54 12.14 28.74
N LEU A 91 -2.21 11.80 29.84
CA LEU A 91 -3.67 11.70 29.89
C LEU A 91 -4.35 13.03 29.47
N ALA A 92 -3.74 14.17 29.79
CA ALA A 92 -4.22 15.49 29.38
C ALA A 92 -4.09 15.72 27.87
N ASP A 93 -3.08 15.13 27.22
CA ASP A 93 -2.92 15.20 25.77
C ASP A 93 -3.97 14.33 25.06
N ALA A 94 -4.37 13.21 25.64
CA ALA A 94 -5.34 12.27 25.04
C ALA A 94 -6.74 12.86 24.77
N LEU A 95 -7.07 14.01 25.38
CA LEU A 95 -8.32 14.74 25.14
C LEU A 95 -8.26 15.65 23.89
N LYS A 96 -7.07 15.83 23.31
CA LYS A 96 -6.86 16.72 22.16
C LYS A 96 -7.12 16.00 20.84
N SER A 97 -7.33 16.78 19.79
CA SER A 97 -7.55 16.24 18.44
C SER A 97 -6.31 15.51 17.91
N LEU A 98 -6.50 14.49 17.06
CA LEU A 98 -5.38 13.74 16.45
C LEU A 98 -4.34 14.61 15.71
N PRO A 99 -4.72 15.65 14.93
CA PRO A 99 -3.74 16.54 14.31
C PRO A 99 -2.90 17.31 15.32
N GLU A 100 -3.51 17.73 16.43
CA GLU A 100 -2.85 18.45 17.51
C GLU A 100 -1.90 17.53 18.29
N LEU A 101 -2.35 16.32 18.59
CA LEU A 101 -1.52 15.28 19.19
C LEU A 101 -0.29 14.94 18.35
N LYS A 102 -0.43 14.84 17.03
CA LYS A 102 0.70 14.65 16.12
C LYS A 102 1.73 15.78 16.25
N ARG A 103 1.29 17.05 16.28
CA ARG A 103 2.20 18.19 16.47
C ARG A 103 2.94 18.12 17.80
N ILE A 104 2.25 17.77 18.88
CA ILE A 104 2.85 17.60 20.21
C ILE A 104 3.92 16.50 20.19
N LEU A 105 3.64 15.37 19.52
CA LEU A 105 4.60 14.28 19.38
C LEU A 105 5.80 14.65 18.52
N ASP A 106 5.59 15.36 17.42
CA ASP A 106 6.68 15.83 16.55
C ASP A 106 7.59 16.82 17.29
N MET A 107 7.03 17.71 18.12
CA MET A 107 7.81 18.58 19.02
C MET A 107 8.64 17.78 20.02
N LYS A 108 8.01 16.82 20.73
CA LYS A 108 8.70 15.95 21.70
C LYS A 108 9.76 15.04 21.07
N ARG A 109 9.70 14.78 19.76
CA ARG A 109 10.69 14.02 18.99
C ARG A 109 11.90 14.86 18.58
N GLY A 110 11.72 16.17 18.39
CA GLY A 110 12.79 17.10 18.04
C GLY A 110 13.58 17.65 19.23
N GLU A 111 13.12 17.41 20.46
CA GLU A 111 13.81 17.78 21.70
C GLU A 111 14.70 16.65 22.27
N ALA A 112 14.92 15.58 21.50
CA ALA A 112 15.73 14.41 21.88
C ALA A 112 17.12 14.39 21.22
#